data_AF-A0A933FJF8-F1
#
_entry.id   AF-A0A933FJF8-F1
#
_cell.length_a   1.000
_cell.length_b   1.000
_cell.length_c   1.000
_cell.angle_alpha   90.00
_cell.angle_beta   90.00
_cell.angle_gamma   90.00
#
_symmetry.space_group_name_H-M   'P 1'
#
loop_
_entity.id
_entity.type
_entity.pdbx_description
1 polymer ?
#
loop_
_entity_poly.entity_id
_entity_poly.type
_entity_poly.pdbx_seq_one_letter_code
_entity_poly.pdbx_strand_id
1 'polypeptide(L)'
;MRGLAFLLAALAFAGPQGPAKSWRDVISRQAAEHTWDGLDRAFASEAVRALGALASTREHLAFVKRRGIDLLVVSVGDKLPEGAMGSYVDADRAMYINEADLMSGAKELRASGTPEPEVPRVLAWKFLPTIVHEIRHGITRQRARERAGLNVRMNPLESEFISFLDEIRVLREALRARPELWADRSRVLEIEKGSAILLRAVDKDVGALKALVRGVDDYASKPVILEAKRETLVDEYRRRRRTLVDAADQLLQADTGRIKDPDVRADLAEYALSVADALNFYNDVLGVLEKPAAHAKLRDFYAAELRAMERAVAKPR
;
A
#
# COMPACT_ATOMS: atom_id res chain seq x y z
N MET A 1 -25.81 -8.79 -28.49
CA MET A 1 -24.55 -8.83 -27.70
C MET A 1 -23.35 -8.35 -28.53
N ARG A 2 -23.33 -7.07 -28.97
CA ARG A 2 -22.21 -6.50 -29.77
C ARG A 2 -21.89 -5.04 -29.40
N GLY A 3 -22.21 -4.61 -28.17
CA GLY A 3 -22.05 -3.22 -27.71
C GLY A 3 -20.89 -2.96 -26.73
N LEU A 4 -20.22 -3.99 -26.20
CA LEU A 4 -19.21 -3.84 -25.14
C LEU A 4 -17.76 -4.04 -25.63
N ALA A 5 -17.58 -4.44 -26.89
CA ALA A 5 -16.27 -4.84 -27.42
C ALA A 5 -15.44 -3.68 -28.00
N PHE A 6 -16.00 -2.47 -28.13
CA PHE A 6 -15.34 -1.36 -28.81
C PHE A 6 -14.67 -0.33 -27.87
N LEU A 7 -14.90 -0.42 -26.55
CA LEU A 7 -14.31 0.49 -25.56
C LEU A 7 -13.11 -0.10 -24.79
N LEU A 8 -12.78 -1.38 -24.99
CA LEU A 8 -11.73 -2.10 -24.25
C LEU A 8 -10.41 -2.27 -25.03
N ALA A 9 -10.27 -1.65 -26.21
CA ALA A 9 -9.15 -1.89 -27.12
C ALA A 9 -7.97 -0.90 -27.03
N ALA A 10 -7.88 -0.02 -26.02
CA ALA A 10 -6.93 1.10 -26.05
C ALA A 10 -5.97 1.22 -24.85
N LEU A 11 -5.75 0.18 -24.03
CA LEU A 11 -4.76 0.25 -22.94
C LEU A 11 -3.94 -1.03 -22.83
N ALA A 12 -3.08 -1.26 -23.82
CA ALA A 12 -1.99 -2.22 -23.70
C ALA A 12 -0.68 -1.62 -24.22
N PHE A 13 0.33 -1.70 -23.34
CA PHE A 13 1.78 -1.57 -23.55
C PHE A 13 2.49 -0.22 -23.31
N ALA A 14 3.55 -0.38 -22.50
CA ALA A 14 4.73 0.47 -22.31
C ALA A 14 4.49 1.87 -21.73
N GLY A 15 4.38 1.95 -20.40
CA GLY A 15 4.72 3.19 -19.71
C GLY A 15 6.19 3.53 -19.99
N PRO A 16 6.52 4.74 -20.47
CA PRO A 16 7.90 5.12 -20.76
C PRO A 16 8.71 5.09 -19.45
N GLN A 17 9.91 4.51 -19.50
CA GLN A 17 10.93 4.77 -18.49
C GLN A 17 11.32 6.24 -18.62
N GLY A 18 10.62 7.11 -17.90
CA GLY A 18 11.00 8.51 -17.79
C GLY A 18 12.40 8.64 -17.16
N PRO A 19 13.10 9.76 -17.41
CA PRO A 19 14.39 10.00 -16.78
C PRO A 19 14.27 9.90 -15.25
N ALA A 20 15.29 9.36 -14.60
CA ALA A 20 15.32 9.22 -13.15
C ALA A 20 15.10 10.59 -12.49
N LYS A 21 13.99 10.74 -11.75
CA LYS A 21 13.66 11.95 -10.97
C LYS A 21 14.81 12.24 -9.99
N SER A 22 15.22 13.50 -9.85
CA SER A 22 16.13 13.90 -8.78
C SER A 22 15.41 13.77 -7.43
N TRP A 23 16.15 13.71 -6.31
CA TRP A 23 15.54 13.60 -4.99
C TRP A 23 14.61 14.78 -4.64
N ARG A 24 14.79 15.93 -5.30
CA ARG A 24 13.92 17.11 -5.16
C ARG A 24 12.59 16.96 -5.91
N ASP A 25 12.54 16.08 -6.91
CA ASP A 25 11.37 15.87 -7.78
C ASP A 25 10.40 14.79 -7.27
N VAL A 26 10.79 14.06 -6.21
CA VAL A 26 9.94 13.10 -5.46
C VAL A 26 8.89 13.83 -4.60
N ILE A 27 9.09 15.12 -4.36
CA ILE A 27 8.14 15.99 -3.68
C ILE A 27 7.24 16.58 -4.78
N SER A 28 6.06 15.98 -4.98
CA SER A 28 5.08 16.56 -5.90
C SER A 28 4.62 17.93 -5.40
N ARG A 29 4.44 18.86 -6.33
CA ARG A 29 3.87 20.19 -6.10
C ARG A 29 2.38 20.14 -5.71
N GLN A 30 1.72 18.99 -5.80
CA GLN A 30 0.34 18.74 -5.39
C GLN A 30 0.23 18.28 -3.92
N ALA A 31 1.11 18.76 -3.03
CA ALA A 31 0.70 18.84 -1.63
C ALA A 31 -0.55 19.73 -1.60
N ALA A 32 -1.65 19.17 -1.10
CA ALA A 32 -3.01 19.71 -1.25
C ALA A 32 -3.07 21.22 -1.00
N GLU A 33 -3.91 21.90 -1.78
CA GLU A 33 -4.18 23.34 -1.71
C GLU A 33 -4.87 23.78 -0.39
N HIS A 34 -4.75 23.00 0.69
CA HIS A 34 -5.29 23.30 2.02
C HIS A 34 -4.18 23.30 3.09
N THR A 35 -3.69 24.52 3.34
CA THR A 35 -3.13 25.15 4.54
C THR A 35 -2.91 24.31 5.82
N TRP A 36 -1.67 23.81 6.02
CA TRP A 36 -0.98 23.81 7.32
C TRP A 36 0.51 24.14 7.15
N ASP A 37 0.85 25.43 7.07
CA ASP A 37 2.16 26.09 7.25
C ASP A 37 3.44 25.31 6.84
N GLY A 38 3.39 24.52 5.77
CA GLY A 38 4.54 23.78 5.25
C GLY A 38 4.93 22.52 6.04
N LEU A 39 4.14 22.06 7.02
CA LEU A 39 4.39 20.81 7.75
C LEU A 39 4.48 19.63 6.79
N ASP A 40 3.52 19.46 5.89
CA ASP A 40 3.47 18.34 4.95
C ASP A 40 4.70 18.30 4.06
N ARG A 41 5.13 19.45 3.55
CA ARG A 41 6.32 19.57 2.70
C ARG A 41 7.59 19.27 3.50
N ALA A 42 7.69 19.80 4.72
CA ALA A 42 8.82 19.52 5.61
C ALA A 42 8.86 18.04 5.98
N PHE A 43 7.73 17.44 6.33
CA PHE A 43 7.57 16.02 6.63
C PHE A 43 7.96 15.16 5.42
N ALA A 44 7.41 15.43 4.24
CA ALA A 44 7.72 14.66 3.03
C ALA A 44 9.21 14.71 2.70
N SER A 45 9.84 15.89 2.82
CA SER A 45 11.28 16.06 2.66
C SER A 45 12.08 15.24 3.69
N GLU A 46 11.71 15.29 4.97
CA GLU A 46 12.36 14.50 6.03
C GLU A 46 12.12 13.00 5.88
N ALA A 47 10.95 12.57 5.39
CA ALA A 47 10.59 11.17 5.15
C ALA A 47 11.44 10.57 4.02
N VAL A 48 11.64 11.31 2.93
CA VAL A 48 12.57 10.92 1.86
C VAL A 48 14.00 10.83 2.40
N ARG A 49 14.41 11.72 3.31
CA ARG A 49 15.72 11.66 3.97
C ARG A 49 15.84 10.43 4.88
N ALA A 50 14.82 10.12 5.67
CA ALA A 50 14.77 8.95 6.54
C ALA A 50 14.82 7.64 5.73
N LEU A 51 14.12 7.56 4.60
CA LEU A 51 14.22 6.45 3.63
C LEU A 51 15.64 6.27 3.08
N GLY A 52 16.44 7.34 3.00
CA GLY A 52 17.85 7.27 2.60
C GLY A 52 18.83 6.95 3.73
N ALA A 53 18.40 6.96 4.98
CA ALA A 53 19.29 6.88 6.15
C ALA A 53 19.65 5.44 6.55
N LEU A 54 18.77 4.46 6.28
CA LEU A 54 18.94 3.08 6.74
C LEU A 54 19.40 2.14 5.61
N ALA A 55 20.14 1.09 5.98
CA ALA A 55 20.58 0.07 5.03
C ALA A 55 19.39 -0.77 4.51
N SER A 56 18.43 -1.10 5.38
CA SER A 56 17.20 -1.83 5.01
C SER A 56 16.29 -1.05 4.05
N THR A 57 16.36 0.29 4.02
CA THR A 57 15.50 1.14 3.18
C THR A 57 16.08 1.49 1.81
N ARG A 58 17.32 1.07 1.50
CA ARG A 58 17.98 1.36 0.21
C ARG A 58 17.19 0.88 -1.00
N GLU A 59 16.61 -0.31 -0.91
CA GLU A 59 15.78 -0.83 -2.00
C GLU A 59 14.52 0.02 -2.21
N HIS A 60 13.86 0.42 -1.11
CA HIS A 60 12.67 1.27 -1.13
C HIS A 60 12.96 2.60 -1.80
N LEU A 61 14.05 3.27 -1.40
CA LEU A 61 14.45 4.53 -2.02
C LEU A 61 14.75 4.37 -3.53
N ALA A 62 15.42 3.28 -3.91
CA ALA A 62 15.71 3.00 -5.32
C ALA A 62 14.42 2.74 -6.12
N PHE A 63 13.45 2.04 -5.53
CA PHE A 63 12.13 1.82 -6.12
C PHE A 63 11.37 3.14 -6.30
N VAL A 64 11.27 3.95 -5.24
CA VAL A 64 10.62 5.27 -5.25
C VAL A 64 11.20 6.16 -6.35
N LYS A 65 12.53 6.29 -6.42
CA LYS A 65 13.21 7.09 -7.44
C LYS A 65 12.98 6.59 -8.86
N ARG A 66 13.13 5.28 -9.10
CA ARG A 66 12.97 4.68 -10.43
C ARG A 66 11.54 4.80 -10.93
N ARG A 67 10.56 4.63 -10.06
CA ARG A 67 9.13 4.70 -10.39
C ARG A 67 8.60 6.13 -10.39
N GLY A 68 9.39 7.07 -9.87
CA GLY A 68 9.02 8.47 -9.71
C GLY A 68 7.82 8.62 -8.77
N ILE A 69 7.81 7.86 -7.68
CA ILE A 69 6.71 7.83 -6.72
C ILE A 69 6.73 9.10 -5.87
N ASP A 70 5.61 9.80 -5.83
CA ASP A 70 5.46 11.01 -5.02
C ASP A 70 4.93 10.66 -3.62
N LEU A 71 5.35 11.39 -2.59
CA LEU A 71 4.82 11.25 -1.23
C LEU A 71 3.86 12.41 -0.95
N LEU A 72 2.60 12.08 -0.69
CA LEU A 72 1.50 13.02 -0.57
C LEU A 72 0.78 12.82 0.77
N VAL A 73 0.39 13.93 1.41
CA VAL A 73 -0.48 13.93 2.58
C VAL A 73 -1.88 14.27 2.10
N VAL A 74 -2.87 13.47 2.47
CA VAL A 74 -4.26 13.63 2.01
C VAL A 74 -5.23 13.27 3.13
N SER A 75 -6.44 13.83 3.06
CA SER A 75 -7.53 13.46 3.96
C SER A 75 -8.08 12.05 3.63
N VAL A 76 -8.66 11.40 4.63
CA VAL A 76 -9.35 10.11 4.45
C VAL A 76 -10.55 10.28 3.52
N GLY A 77 -10.80 9.29 2.67
CA GLY A 77 -11.94 9.28 1.73
C GLY A 77 -11.57 9.63 0.29
N ASP A 78 -10.48 10.39 0.06
CA ASP A 78 -10.04 10.74 -1.30
C ASP A 78 -9.28 9.58 -1.97
N LYS A 79 -8.14 9.20 -1.38
CA LYS A 79 -7.22 8.17 -1.89
C LYS A 79 -6.77 7.18 -0.81
N LEU A 80 -7.32 7.32 0.39
CA LEU A 80 -7.05 6.48 1.55
C LEU A 80 -8.36 5.86 2.06
N PRO A 81 -8.40 4.52 2.21
CA PRO A 81 -9.48 3.86 2.93
C PRO A 81 -9.62 4.39 4.35
N GLU A 82 -10.82 4.33 4.90
CA GLU A 82 -11.06 4.69 6.30
C GLU A 82 -10.19 3.82 7.24
N GLY A 83 -9.55 4.44 8.22
CA GLY A 83 -8.65 3.78 9.17
C GLY A 83 -7.25 3.45 8.64
N ALA A 84 -6.94 3.71 7.36
CA ALA A 84 -5.60 3.48 6.81
C ALA A 84 -4.66 4.66 7.12
N MET A 85 -3.50 4.37 7.70
CA MET A 85 -2.46 5.38 7.96
C MET A 85 -1.72 5.81 6.68
N GLY A 86 -1.71 4.95 5.67
CA GLY A 86 -1.11 5.22 4.38
C GLY A 86 -1.53 4.20 3.33
N SER A 87 -1.24 4.51 2.06
CA SER A 87 -1.53 3.63 0.94
C SER A 87 -0.61 3.92 -0.24
N TYR A 88 -0.06 2.86 -0.85
CA TYR A 88 0.62 2.97 -2.14
C TYR A 88 -0.29 2.63 -3.32
N VAL A 89 -0.50 3.62 -4.20
CA VAL A 89 -1.31 3.49 -5.42
C VAL A 89 -0.41 3.55 -6.65
N ASP A 90 -0.25 2.40 -7.34
CA ASP A 90 0.64 2.28 -8.51
C ASP A 90 0.15 3.10 -9.72
N ALA A 91 -1.17 3.24 -9.90
CA ALA A 91 -1.75 4.04 -10.98
C ALA A 91 -1.37 5.52 -10.87
N ASP A 92 -1.44 6.06 -9.66
CA ASP A 92 -1.13 7.46 -9.35
C ASP A 92 0.38 7.68 -9.19
N ARG A 93 1.16 6.59 -9.07
CA ARG A 93 2.57 6.61 -8.68
C ARG A 93 2.74 7.46 -7.42
N ALA A 94 1.90 7.23 -6.43
CA ALA A 94 1.89 8.01 -5.21
C ALA A 94 1.80 7.12 -3.97
N MET A 95 2.46 7.58 -2.91
CA MET A 95 2.29 7.12 -1.55
C MET A 95 1.48 8.19 -0.81
N TYR A 96 0.30 7.82 -0.34
CA TYR A 96 -0.58 8.68 0.44
C TYR A 96 -0.38 8.42 1.92
N ILE A 97 -0.31 9.48 2.71
CA ILE A 97 -0.27 9.45 4.18
C ILE A 97 -1.50 10.15 4.71
N ASN A 98 -2.13 9.55 5.71
CA ASN A 98 -3.31 10.11 6.34
C ASN A 98 -2.96 11.41 7.09
N GLU A 99 -3.53 12.51 6.62
CA GLU A 99 -3.39 13.82 7.23
C GLU A 99 -3.79 13.81 8.72
N ALA A 100 -4.89 13.13 9.06
CA ALA A 100 -5.40 13.11 10.44
C ALA A 100 -4.39 12.47 11.40
N ASP A 101 -3.75 11.37 10.99
CA ASP A 101 -2.72 10.69 11.78
C ASP A 101 -1.47 11.54 11.92
N LEU A 102 -1.04 12.19 10.82
CA LEU A 102 0.11 13.09 10.83
C LEU A 102 -0.13 14.28 11.78
N MET A 103 -1.32 14.87 11.73
CA MET A 103 -1.71 16.01 12.57
C MET A 103 -1.88 15.61 14.04
N SER A 104 -2.45 14.44 14.32
CA SER A 104 -2.51 13.88 15.69
C SER A 104 -1.11 13.71 16.26
N GLY A 105 -0.21 13.07 15.52
CA GLY A 105 1.18 12.89 15.95
C GLY A 105 1.92 14.22 16.16
N ALA A 106 1.71 15.21 15.29
CA ALA A 106 2.28 16.54 15.45
C ALA A 106 1.79 17.23 16.74
N LYS A 107 0.50 17.11 17.05
CA LYS A 107 -0.09 17.65 18.28
C LYS A 107 0.48 16.97 19.53
N GLU A 108 0.61 15.65 19.52
CA GLU A 108 1.22 14.87 20.61
C GLU A 108 2.69 15.28 20.85
N LEU A 109 3.47 15.45 19.78
CA LEU A 109 4.87 15.90 19.87
C LEU A 109 5.00 17.33 20.43
N ARG A 110 4.14 18.25 20.00
CA ARG A 110 4.12 19.62 20.53
C ARG A 110 3.74 19.63 22.01
N ALA A 111 2.75 18.83 22.41
CA ALA A 111 2.31 18.70 23.80
C ALA A 111 3.40 18.12 24.73
N SER A 112 4.29 17.27 24.19
CA SER A 112 5.47 16.75 24.90
C SER A 112 6.68 17.69 24.88
N GLY A 113 6.54 18.90 24.33
CA GLY A 113 7.60 19.91 24.30
C GLY A 113 8.63 19.71 23.19
N THR A 114 8.31 18.93 22.15
CA THR A 114 9.16 18.84 20.95
C THR A 114 9.18 20.21 20.24
N PRO A 115 10.35 20.80 19.96
CA PRO A 115 10.43 22.07 19.24
C PRO A 115 9.79 21.98 17.85
N GLU A 116 9.03 23.00 17.45
CA GLU A 116 8.31 23.03 16.16
C GLU A 116 9.18 22.65 14.94
N PRO A 117 10.43 23.16 14.80
CA PRO A 117 11.28 22.78 13.67
C PRO A 117 11.68 21.30 13.64
N GLU A 118 11.59 20.60 14.78
CA GLU A 118 11.93 19.17 14.88
C GLU A 118 10.75 18.24 14.60
N VAL A 119 9.51 18.72 14.75
CA VAL A 119 8.29 17.92 14.60
C VAL A 119 8.27 17.14 13.27
N PRO A 120 8.50 17.74 12.09
CA PRO A 120 8.45 17.01 10.82
C PRO A 120 9.51 15.90 10.75
N ARG A 121 10.70 16.16 11.32
CA ARG A 121 11.81 15.21 11.36
C ARG A 121 11.48 14.02 12.25
N VAL A 122 10.91 14.25 13.43
CA VAL A 122 10.50 13.16 14.33
C VAL A 122 9.39 12.34 13.67
N LEU A 123 8.35 12.98 13.15
CA LEU A 123 7.26 12.29 12.45
C LEU A 123 7.76 11.45 11.28
N ALA A 124 8.68 11.96 10.46
CA ALA A 124 9.27 11.21 9.36
C ALA A 124 9.91 9.88 9.81
N TRP A 125 10.59 9.87 10.96
CA TRP A 125 11.14 8.64 11.54
C TRP A 125 10.05 7.71 12.11
N LYS A 126 8.99 8.28 12.72
CA LYS A 126 7.88 7.51 13.30
C LYS A 126 6.97 6.87 12.23
N PHE A 127 6.76 7.54 11.10
CA PHE A 127 6.02 7.03 9.95
C PHE A 127 6.84 6.16 9.01
N LEU A 128 8.17 6.12 9.15
CA LEU A 128 9.04 5.33 8.28
C LEU A 128 8.60 3.85 8.17
N PRO A 129 8.23 3.14 9.26
CA PRO A 129 7.71 1.77 9.18
C PRO A 129 6.47 1.65 8.27
N THR A 130 5.48 2.54 8.43
CA THR A 130 4.28 2.58 7.58
C THR A 130 4.63 2.87 6.12
N ILE A 131 5.53 3.82 5.87
CA ILE A 131 5.96 4.18 4.51
C ILE A 131 6.62 2.98 3.81
N VAL A 132 7.49 2.24 4.50
CA VAL A 132 8.16 1.07 3.89
C VAL A 132 7.19 -0.08 3.67
N HIS A 133 6.20 -0.25 4.56
CA HIS A 133 5.14 -1.25 4.41
C HIS A 133 4.44 -1.09 3.06
N GLU A 134 3.94 0.12 2.78
CA GLU A 134 3.21 0.40 1.56
C GLU A 134 4.09 0.31 0.30
N ILE A 135 5.33 0.83 0.37
CA ILE A 135 6.29 0.69 -0.73
C ILE A 135 6.61 -0.79 -0.99
N ARG A 136 6.66 -1.64 0.05
CA ARG A 136 6.94 -3.07 -0.08
C ARG A 136 5.86 -3.79 -0.87
N HIS A 137 4.59 -3.39 -0.78
CA HIS A 137 3.55 -3.91 -1.69
C HIS A 137 3.88 -3.61 -3.15
N GLY A 138 4.32 -2.38 -3.45
CA GLY A 138 4.74 -1.98 -4.80
C GLY A 138 5.94 -2.78 -5.32
N ILE A 139 6.98 -2.95 -4.48
CA ILE A 139 8.16 -3.75 -4.83
C ILE A 139 7.77 -5.21 -5.09
N THR A 140 6.92 -5.79 -4.24
CA THR A 140 6.48 -7.19 -4.36
C THR A 140 5.72 -7.40 -5.67
N ARG A 141 4.79 -6.49 -6.02
CA ARG A 141 4.08 -6.50 -7.30
C ARG A 141 5.04 -6.37 -8.49
N GLN A 142 6.02 -5.46 -8.44
CA GLN A 142 7.02 -5.32 -9.51
C GLN A 142 7.85 -6.61 -9.66
N ARG A 143 8.31 -7.21 -8.56
CA ARG A 143 9.09 -8.45 -8.58
C ARG A 143 8.30 -9.64 -9.10
N ALA A 144 7.00 -9.74 -8.77
CA ALA A 144 6.13 -10.78 -9.33
C ALA A 144 6.06 -10.66 -10.86
N ARG A 145 5.93 -9.44 -11.37
CA ARG A 145 5.94 -9.16 -12.80
C ARG A 145 7.27 -9.51 -13.46
N GLU A 146 8.38 -9.06 -12.89
CA GLU A 146 9.72 -9.22 -13.49
C GLU A 146 10.27 -10.64 -13.40
N ARG A 147 10.07 -11.32 -12.26
CA ARG A 147 10.66 -12.64 -11.98
C ARG A 147 9.75 -13.79 -12.36
N ALA A 148 8.45 -13.65 -12.18
CA ALA A 148 7.48 -14.70 -12.50
C ALA A 148 6.75 -14.48 -13.83
N GLY A 149 6.86 -13.28 -14.42
CA GLY A 149 6.13 -12.90 -15.63
C GLY A 149 4.64 -12.68 -15.38
N LEU A 150 4.24 -12.36 -14.13
CA LEU A 150 2.84 -12.31 -13.72
C LEU A 150 2.43 -10.87 -13.39
N ASN A 151 1.44 -10.35 -14.11
CA ASN A 151 0.80 -9.09 -13.73
C ASN A 151 -0.24 -9.35 -12.64
N VAL A 152 0.18 -9.33 -11.38
CA VAL A 152 -0.68 -9.67 -10.24
C VAL A 152 -1.12 -8.40 -9.55
N ARG A 153 -2.39 -8.02 -9.76
CA ARG A 153 -3.00 -6.89 -9.06
C ARG A 153 -3.53 -7.27 -7.68
N MET A 154 -3.68 -8.57 -7.38
CA MET A 154 -4.15 -9.05 -6.08
C MET A 154 -3.17 -8.70 -4.96
N ASN A 155 -3.70 -8.42 -3.77
CA ASN A 155 -2.92 -8.29 -2.55
C ASN A 155 -3.25 -9.46 -1.61
N PRO A 156 -2.54 -10.61 -1.75
CA PRO A 156 -2.81 -11.79 -0.94
C PRO A 156 -2.22 -11.64 0.46
N LEU A 157 -2.64 -12.48 1.39
CA LEU A 157 -2.16 -12.44 2.77
C LEU A 157 -0.62 -12.58 2.87
N GLU A 158 0.00 -13.32 1.95
CA GLU A 158 1.47 -13.42 1.91
C GLU A 158 2.17 -12.08 1.62
N SER A 159 1.54 -11.20 0.85
CA SER A 159 2.06 -9.85 0.58
C SER A 159 2.05 -9.01 1.85
N GLU A 160 0.99 -9.10 2.66
CA GLU A 160 0.92 -8.47 3.98
C GLU A 160 2.01 -8.98 4.92
N PHE A 161 2.21 -10.29 5.01
CA PHE A 161 3.28 -10.86 5.83
C PHE A 161 4.66 -10.36 5.40
N ILE A 162 4.92 -10.26 4.10
CA ILE A 162 6.18 -9.73 3.57
C ILE A 162 6.34 -8.25 3.97
N SER A 163 5.30 -7.43 3.81
CA SER A 163 5.31 -6.01 4.18
C SER A 163 5.53 -5.80 5.67
N PHE A 164 4.79 -6.50 6.54
CA PHE A 164 4.97 -6.42 7.98
C PHE A 164 6.34 -6.89 8.45
N LEU A 165 6.89 -7.96 7.88
CA LEU A 165 8.23 -8.41 8.24
C LEU A 165 9.29 -7.36 7.88
N ASP A 166 9.12 -6.67 6.75
CA ASP A 166 10.04 -5.62 6.34
C ASP A 166 9.86 -4.32 7.15
N GLU A 167 8.62 -3.97 7.51
CA GLU A 167 8.29 -2.94 8.49
C GLU A 167 9.04 -3.17 9.81
N ILE A 168 8.96 -4.39 10.36
CA ILE A 168 9.66 -4.73 11.61
C ILE A 168 11.18 -4.71 11.47
N ARG A 169 11.70 -5.14 10.32
CA ARG A 169 13.13 -5.05 10.03
C ARG A 169 13.60 -3.59 10.05
N VAL A 170 12.86 -2.69 9.40
CA VAL A 170 13.16 -1.26 9.35
C VAL A 170 13.01 -0.62 10.71
N LEU A 171 11.94 -0.94 11.46
CA LEU A 171 11.71 -0.43 12.81
C LEU A 171 12.86 -0.79 13.76
N ARG A 172 13.34 -2.03 13.75
CA ARG A 172 14.51 -2.46 14.55
C ARG A 172 15.80 -1.71 14.18
N GLU A 173 15.98 -1.35 12.92
CA GLU A 173 17.12 -0.55 12.49
C GLU A 173 16.95 0.93 12.91
N ALA A 174 15.75 1.48 12.77
CA ALA A 174 15.41 2.83 13.21
C ALA A 174 15.59 3.03 14.73
N LEU A 175 15.11 2.08 15.54
CA LEU A 175 15.29 2.07 17.01
C LEU A 175 16.77 2.09 17.41
N ARG A 176 17.64 1.42 16.65
CA ARG A 176 19.10 1.43 16.89
C ARG A 176 19.77 2.70 16.39
N ALA A 177 19.32 3.23 15.25
CA ALA A 177 19.92 4.42 14.65
C ALA A 177 19.55 5.71 15.40
N ARG A 178 18.33 5.78 15.95
CA ARG A 178 17.76 6.98 16.60
C ARG A 178 17.06 6.63 17.93
N PRO A 179 17.74 5.97 18.89
CA PRO A 179 17.12 5.48 20.13
C PRO A 179 16.46 6.61 20.96
N GLU A 180 16.96 7.84 20.83
CA GLU A 180 16.44 9.02 21.54
C GLU A 180 14.98 9.37 21.17
N LEU A 181 14.49 8.91 20.01
CA LEU A 181 13.10 9.15 19.60
C LEU A 181 12.10 8.20 20.29
N TRP A 182 12.57 7.12 20.91
CA TRP A 182 11.72 6.10 21.58
C TRP A 182 12.06 5.90 23.07
N ALA A 183 13.23 6.36 23.53
CA ALA A 183 13.61 6.27 24.94
C ALA A 183 12.74 7.17 25.84
N ASP A 184 12.32 8.32 25.33
CA ASP A 184 11.40 9.22 26.02
C ASP A 184 9.95 8.77 25.76
N ARG A 185 9.30 8.25 26.82
CA ARG A 185 7.90 7.81 26.75
C ARG A 185 6.93 8.93 26.40
N SER A 186 7.27 10.19 26.66
CA SER A 186 6.43 11.33 26.27
C SER A 186 6.39 11.56 24.75
N ARG A 187 7.32 10.93 24.00
CA ARG A 187 7.43 11.00 22.53
C ARG A 187 6.98 9.73 21.83
N VAL A 188 6.35 8.80 22.55
CA VAL A 188 5.70 7.62 21.96
C VAL A 188 4.31 8.04 21.54
N LEU A 189 4.04 7.96 20.24
CA LEU A 189 2.82 8.45 19.63
C LEU A 189 1.78 7.33 19.47
N GLU A 190 0.50 7.71 19.43
CA GLU A 190 -0.60 6.76 19.18
C GLU A 190 -0.43 5.98 17.88
N ILE A 191 0.05 6.65 16.83
CA ILE A 191 0.35 6.08 15.49
C ILE A 191 1.35 4.91 15.53
N GLU A 192 2.11 4.75 16.61
CA GLU A 192 3.13 3.70 16.75
C GLU A 192 2.60 2.42 17.40
N LYS A 193 1.38 2.44 17.96
CA LYS A 193 0.84 1.31 18.73
C LYS A 193 0.75 0.04 17.90
N GLY A 194 0.32 0.13 16.64
CA GLY A 194 0.25 -1.00 15.71
C GLY A 194 1.62 -1.66 15.52
N SER A 195 2.62 -0.88 15.12
CA SER A 195 3.98 -1.37 14.91
C SER A 195 4.62 -1.92 16.19
N ALA A 196 4.31 -1.36 17.37
CA ALA A 196 4.78 -1.89 18.65
C ALA A 196 4.20 -3.28 18.97
N ILE A 197 2.91 -3.51 18.67
CA ILE A 197 2.28 -4.82 18.85
C ILE A 197 2.91 -5.84 17.88
N LEU A 198 3.10 -5.46 16.62
CA LEU A 198 3.73 -6.30 15.60
C LEU A 198 5.18 -6.67 15.96
N LEU A 199 5.95 -5.72 16.49
CA LEU A 199 7.31 -5.95 16.96
C LEU A 199 7.34 -6.98 18.09
N ARG A 200 6.49 -6.81 19.10
CA ARG A 200 6.36 -7.77 20.22
C ARG A 200 5.94 -9.16 19.75
N ALA A 201 5.11 -9.25 18.71
CA ALA A 201 4.73 -10.52 18.13
C ALA A 201 5.92 -11.21 17.46
N VAL A 202 6.67 -10.50 16.59
CA VAL A 202 7.87 -11.04 15.94
C VAL A 202 8.98 -11.40 16.94
N ASP A 203 9.11 -10.67 18.04
CA ASP A 203 10.08 -10.96 19.10
C ASP A 203 9.82 -12.32 19.77
N LYS A 204 8.57 -12.80 19.77
CA LYS A 204 8.25 -14.17 20.16
C LYS A 204 8.69 -15.13 19.05
N ASP A 205 8.08 -14.97 17.88
CA ASP A 205 8.44 -15.66 16.64
C ASP A 205 7.61 -15.12 15.45
N VAL A 206 8.01 -15.47 14.22
CA VAL A 206 7.28 -15.09 13.00
C VAL A 206 5.85 -15.64 12.97
N GLY A 207 5.62 -16.84 13.52
CA GLY A 207 4.30 -17.46 13.60
C GLY A 207 3.33 -16.65 14.45
N ALA A 208 3.79 -16.07 15.56
CA ALA A 208 3.01 -15.18 16.40
C ALA A 208 2.54 -13.92 15.63
N LEU A 209 3.40 -13.32 14.79
CA LEU A 209 2.98 -12.22 13.91
C LEU A 209 1.94 -12.67 12.89
N LYS A 210 2.14 -13.82 12.23
CA LYS A 210 1.16 -14.34 11.26
C LYS A 210 -0.19 -14.63 11.89
N ALA A 211 -0.20 -15.16 13.12
CA ALA A 211 -1.41 -15.40 13.88
C ALA A 211 -2.13 -14.08 14.23
N LEU A 212 -1.38 -13.06 14.67
CA LEU A 212 -1.93 -11.74 14.95
C LEU A 212 -2.56 -11.12 13.70
N VAL A 213 -1.84 -11.08 12.58
CA VAL A 213 -2.33 -10.50 11.32
C VAL A 213 -3.59 -11.25 10.85
N ARG A 214 -3.63 -12.58 10.92
CA ARG A 214 -4.83 -13.38 10.60
C ARG A 214 -6.03 -13.11 11.50
N GLY A 215 -5.81 -12.63 12.71
CA GLY A 215 -6.86 -12.31 13.68
C GLY A 215 -7.52 -10.96 13.47
N VAL A 216 -7.04 -10.14 12.53
CA VAL A 216 -7.69 -8.88 12.15
C VAL A 216 -8.63 -9.13 10.98
N ASP A 217 -9.87 -8.66 11.08
CA ASP A 217 -10.94 -8.93 10.12
C ASP A 217 -10.57 -8.56 8.67
N ASP A 218 -9.90 -7.41 8.49
CA ASP A 218 -9.46 -6.93 7.18
C ASP A 218 -8.48 -7.89 6.48
N TYR A 219 -7.64 -8.59 7.26
CA TYR A 219 -6.67 -9.56 6.74
C TYR A 219 -7.26 -10.97 6.66
N ALA A 220 -8.20 -11.33 7.54
CA ALA A 220 -8.82 -12.65 7.58
C ALA A 220 -9.57 -12.99 6.28
N SER A 221 -10.08 -11.97 5.57
CA SER A 221 -10.80 -12.11 4.30
C SER A 221 -9.91 -12.15 3.06
N LYS A 222 -8.58 -11.99 3.21
CA LYS A 222 -7.63 -11.99 2.09
C LYS A 222 -7.34 -13.40 1.60
N PRO A 223 -7.13 -13.60 0.28
CA PRO A 223 -6.77 -14.92 -0.24
C PRO A 223 -5.39 -15.35 0.26
N VAL A 224 -5.26 -16.64 0.56
CA VAL A 224 -4.01 -17.26 1.03
C VAL A 224 -3.45 -18.16 -0.07
N ILE A 225 -2.52 -17.63 -0.86
CA ILE A 225 -2.03 -18.29 -2.08
C ILE A 225 -1.27 -19.58 -1.77
N LEU A 226 -0.56 -19.64 -0.65
CA LEU A 226 0.27 -20.79 -0.28
C LEU A 226 -0.55 -21.95 0.31
N GLU A 227 -1.71 -21.67 0.89
CA GLU A 227 -2.51 -22.68 1.61
C GLU A 227 -3.77 -23.09 0.82
N ALA A 228 -4.42 -22.15 0.12
CA ALA A 228 -5.66 -22.43 -0.58
C ALA A 228 -5.44 -23.31 -1.82
N LYS A 229 -6.43 -24.17 -2.11
CA LYS A 229 -6.50 -24.88 -3.39
C LYS A 229 -6.79 -23.87 -4.51
N ARG A 230 -6.15 -24.05 -5.66
CA ARG A 230 -6.32 -23.18 -6.83
C ARG A 230 -7.79 -23.05 -7.22
N GLU A 231 -8.51 -24.16 -7.24
CA GLU A 231 -9.92 -24.23 -7.62
C GLU A 231 -10.77 -23.38 -6.68
N THR A 232 -10.49 -23.43 -5.37
CA THR A 232 -11.16 -22.58 -4.37
C THR A 232 -10.95 -21.10 -4.64
N LEU A 233 -9.72 -20.68 -4.95
CA LEU A 233 -9.41 -19.30 -5.29
C LEU A 233 -10.10 -18.87 -6.59
N VAL A 234 -10.06 -19.71 -7.63
CA VAL A 234 -10.74 -19.43 -8.90
C VAL A 234 -12.24 -19.25 -8.70
N ASP A 235 -12.89 -20.15 -7.95
CA ASP A 235 -14.33 -20.08 -7.71
C ASP A 235 -14.72 -18.86 -6.90
N GLU A 236 -13.93 -18.49 -5.89
CA GLU A 236 -14.11 -17.26 -5.12
C GLU A 236 -14.02 -16.02 -6.01
N TYR A 237 -12.96 -15.91 -6.81
CA TYR A 237 -12.76 -14.75 -7.68
C TYR A 237 -13.80 -14.67 -8.80
N ARG A 238 -14.25 -15.81 -9.33
CA ARG A 238 -15.40 -15.87 -10.25
C ARG A 238 -16.70 -15.41 -9.58
N ARG A 239 -16.94 -15.81 -8.33
CA ARG A 239 -18.12 -15.37 -7.56
C ARG A 239 -18.10 -13.86 -7.35
N ARG A 240 -16.99 -13.30 -6.83
CA ARG A 240 -16.84 -11.85 -6.62
C ARG A 240 -17.01 -11.06 -7.93
N ARG A 241 -16.44 -11.55 -9.03
CA ARG A 241 -16.62 -10.96 -10.37
C ARG A 241 -18.08 -10.99 -10.82
N ARG A 242 -18.80 -12.11 -10.65
CA ARG A 242 -20.23 -12.20 -11.00
C ARG A 242 -21.07 -11.22 -10.20
N THR A 243 -20.88 -11.15 -8.88
CA THR A 243 -21.58 -10.19 -8.02
C THR A 243 -21.37 -8.74 -8.49
N LEU A 244 -20.16 -8.39 -8.91
CA LEU A 244 -19.87 -7.07 -9.45
C LEU A 244 -20.55 -6.81 -10.81
N VAL A 245 -20.57 -7.81 -11.71
CA VAL A 245 -21.31 -7.72 -12.98
C VAL A 245 -22.81 -7.54 -12.73
N ASP A 246 -23.40 -8.33 -11.84
CA ASP A 246 -24.82 -8.26 -11.51
C ASP A 246 -25.18 -6.88 -10.93
N ALA A 247 -24.33 -6.32 -10.05
CA ALA A 247 -24.50 -4.97 -9.51
C ALA A 247 -24.40 -3.88 -10.61
N ALA A 248 -23.45 -4.02 -11.53
CA ALA A 248 -23.29 -3.11 -12.66
C ALA A 248 -24.50 -3.13 -13.60
N ASP A 249 -25.02 -4.33 -13.91
CA ASP A 249 -26.19 -4.51 -14.75
C ASP A 249 -27.45 -3.92 -14.09
N GLN A 250 -27.63 -4.09 -12.78
CA GLN A 250 -28.71 -3.46 -12.03
C GLN A 250 -28.66 -1.93 -12.08
N LEU A 251 -27.47 -1.34 -11.96
CA LEU A 251 -27.28 0.11 -12.09
C LEU A 251 -27.57 0.61 -13.51
N LEU A 252 -27.15 -0.12 -14.55
CA LEU A 252 -27.46 0.22 -15.94
C LEU A 252 -28.96 0.13 -16.22
N GLN A 253 -29.66 -0.85 -15.61
CA GLN A 253 -31.11 -1.01 -15.72
C GLN A 253 -31.91 0.02 -14.93
N ALA A 254 -31.32 0.65 -13.90
CA ALA A 254 -31.96 1.68 -13.06
C ALA A 254 -32.22 3.03 -13.79
N ASP A 255 -32.20 3.03 -15.12
CA ASP A 255 -32.60 4.14 -16.01
C ASP A 255 -31.76 5.42 -15.85
N THR A 256 -30.50 5.35 -16.27
CA THR A 256 -29.61 6.51 -16.51
C THR A 256 -30.22 7.56 -17.46
N GLY A 257 -31.26 7.20 -18.23
CA GLY A 257 -32.02 8.11 -19.10
C GLY A 257 -32.99 9.05 -18.36
N ARG A 258 -33.30 8.79 -17.09
CA ARG A 258 -34.19 9.65 -16.26
C ARG A 258 -33.45 10.60 -15.32
N ILE A 259 -32.15 10.41 -15.16
CA ILE A 259 -31.33 11.20 -14.24
C ILE A 259 -30.97 12.52 -14.92
N LYS A 260 -31.77 13.55 -14.65
CA LYS A 260 -31.57 14.88 -15.24
C LYS A 260 -30.47 15.68 -14.54
N ASP A 261 -30.20 15.37 -13.28
CA ASP A 261 -29.20 16.03 -12.45
C ASP A 261 -27.78 15.75 -12.96
N PRO A 262 -26.98 16.78 -13.32
CA PRO A 262 -25.62 16.61 -13.81
C PRO A 262 -24.65 16.04 -12.76
N ASP A 263 -24.85 16.32 -11.47
CA ASP A 263 -23.97 15.85 -10.40
C ASP A 263 -24.16 14.34 -10.21
N VAL A 264 -25.41 13.88 -10.17
CA VAL A 264 -25.73 12.45 -10.13
C VAL A 264 -25.22 11.71 -11.36
N ARG A 265 -25.20 12.34 -12.55
CA ARG A 265 -24.59 11.73 -13.74
C ARG A 265 -23.06 11.63 -13.62
N ALA A 266 -22.41 12.62 -13.03
CA ALA A 266 -20.97 12.60 -12.80
C ALA A 266 -20.60 11.47 -11.82
N ASP A 267 -21.31 11.36 -10.70
CA ASP A 267 -21.12 10.28 -9.71
C ASP A 267 -21.31 8.89 -10.32
N LEU A 268 -22.34 8.73 -11.16
CA LEU A 268 -22.58 7.46 -11.86
C LEU A 268 -21.49 7.14 -12.89
N ALA A 269 -20.94 8.13 -13.56
CA ALA A 269 -19.82 7.94 -14.49
C ALA A 269 -18.56 7.51 -13.73
N GLU A 270 -18.26 8.13 -12.59
CA GLU A 270 -17.14 7.75 -11.73
C GLU A 270 -17.33 6.34 -11.16
N TYR A 271 -18.53 6.03 -10.66
CA TYR A 271 -18.87 4.68 -10.22
C TYR A 271 -18.69 3.65 -11.34
N ALA A 272 -19.15 3.92 -12.56
CA ALA A 272 -18.98 3.03 -13.70
C ALA A 272 -17.51 2.78 -14.05
N LEU A 273 -16.65 3.82 -13.96
CA LEU A 273 -15.20 3.67 -14.13
C LEU A 273 -14.61 2.78 -13.04
N SER A 274 -15.01 2.97 -11.77
CA SER A 274 -14.56 2.15 -10.64
C SER A 274 -14.93 0.67 -10.82
N VAL A 275 -16.14 0.39 -11.33
CA VAL A 275 -16.61 -0.96 -11.65
C VAL A 275 -15.79 -1.57 -12.77
N ALA A 276 -15.51 -0.82 -13.83
CA ALA A 276 -14.68 -1.29 -14.94
C ALA A 276 -13.26 -1.65 -14.47
N ASP A 277 -12.66 -0.83 -13.62
CA ASP A 277 -11.35 -1.10 -13.03
C ASP A 277 -11.35 -2.32 -12.11
N ALA A 278 -12.39 -2.49 -11.29
CA ALA A 278 -12.55 -3.66 -10.45
C ALA A 278 -12.77 -4.95 -11.29
N LEU A 279 -13.50 -4.88 -12.41
CA LEU A 279 -13.63 -6.00 -13.35
C LEU A 279 -12.30 -6.35 -14.01
N ASN A 280 -11.52 -5.35 -14.43
CA ASN A 280 -10.18 -5.55 -14.97
C ASN A 280 -9.25 -6.21 -13.94
N PHE A 281 -9.31 -5.78 -12.68
CA PHE A 281 -8.61 -6.43 -11.57
C PHE A 281 -8.98 -7.91 -11.47
N TYR A 282 -10.27 -8.25 -11.46
CA TYR A 282 -10.70 -9.64 -11.35
C TYR A 282 -10.29 -10.48 -12.56
N ASN A 283 -10.36 -9.91 -13.77
CA ASN A 283 -9.91 -10.59 -15.00
C ASN A 283 -8.40 -10.87 -14.97
N ASP A 284 -7.58 -9.91 -14.54
CA ASP A 284 -6.12 -10.08 -14.40
C ASP A 284 -5.79 -11.21 -13.41
N VAL A 285 -6.47 -11.22 -12.26
CA VAL A 285 -6.29 -12.26 -11.23
C VAL A 285 -6.71 -13.64 -11.74
N LEU A 286 -7.89 -13.75 -12.35
CA LEU A 286 -8.35 -15.01 -12.93
C LEU A 286 -7.43 -15.50 -14.06
N GLY A 287 -6.90 -14.58 -14.89
CA GLY A 287 -5.94 -14.91 -15.94
C GLY A 287 -4.65 -15.56 -15.44
N VAL A 288 -4.30 -15.35 -14.17
CA VAL A 288 -3.20 -16.04 -13.47
C VAL A 288 -3.70 -17.32 -12.80
N LEU A 289 -4.77 -17.27 -12.01
CA LEU A 289 -5.24 -18.41 -11.21
C LEU A 289 -5.78 -19.58 -12.06
N GLU A 290 -6.44 -19.29 -13.19
CA GLU A 290 -7.02 -20.31 -14.06
C GLU A 290 -5.96 -21.14 -14.79
N LYS A 291 -4.71 -20.66 -14.88
CA LYS A 291 -3.60 -21.35 -15.53
C LYS A 291 -2.76 -22.08 -14.48
N PRO A 292 -2.76 -23.43 -14.43
CA PRO A 292 -2.03 -24.19 -13.39
C PRO A 292 -0.55 -23.80 -13.27
N ALA A 293 0.14 -23.62 -14.40
CA ALA A 293 1.55 -23.24 -14.42
C ALA A 293 1.79 -21.81 -13.89
N ALA A 294 0.88 -20.86 -14.14
CA ALA A 294 1.01 -19.50 -13.64
C ALA A 294 0.72 -19.44 -12.13
N HIS A 295 -0.28 -20.17 -11.66
CA HIS A 295 -0.55 -20.32 -10.23
C HIS A 295 0.62 -20.97 -9.48
N ALA A 296 1.23 -22.02 -10.04
CA ALA A 296 2.44 -22.63 -9.46
C ALA A 296 3.59 -21.62 -9.33
N LYS A 297 3.88 -20.85 -10.40
CA LYS A 297 4.87 -19.77 -10.35
C LYS A 297 4.56 -18.72 -9.29
N LEU A 298 3.28 -18.36 -9.12
CA LEU A 298 2.86 -17.40 -8.11
C LEU A 298 3.12 -17.91 -6.69
N ARG A 299 2.79 -19.18 -6.44
CA ARG A 299 3.08 -19.85 -5.15
C ARG A 299 4.58 -19.89 -4.87
N ASP A 300 5.38 -20.29 -5.86
CA ASP A 300 6.84 -20.35 -5.72
C ASP A 300 7.43 -18.97 -5.42
N PHE A 301 6.93 -17.93 -6.10
CA PHE A 301 7.32 -16.55 -5.85
C PHE A 301 7.05 -16.12 -4.40
N TYR A 302 5.81 -16.21 -3.93
CA TYR A 302 5.48 -15.80 -2.57
C TYR A 302 6.17 -16.64 -1.50
N ALA A 303 6.32 -17.95 -1.73
CA ALA A 303 7.08 -18.81 -0.82
C ALA A 303 8.56 -18.39 -0.74
N ALA A 304 9.18 -18.03 -1.87
CA ALA A 304 10.56 -17.57 -1.89
C ALA A 304 10.74 -16.21 -1.21
N GLU A 305 9.88 -15.23 -1.51
CA GLU A 305 9.94 -13.89 -0.92
C GLU A 305 9.68 -13.94 0.60
N LEU A 306 8.66 -14.68 1.04
CA LEU A 306 8.34 -14.82 2.46
C LEU A 306 9.51 -15.45 3.23
N ARG A 307 10.07 -16.59 2.74
CA ARG A 307 11.25 -17.22 3.36
C ARG A 307 12.46 -16.28 3.41
N ALA A 308 12.66 -15.46 2.38
CA ALA A 308 13.74 -14.49 2.37
C ALA A 308 13.56 -13.42 3.46
N MET A 309 12.33 -12.94 3.66
CA MET A 309 12.02 -11.92 4.66
C MET A 309 12.04 -12.47 6.09
N GLU A 310 11.55 -13.69 6.30
CA GLU A 310 11.69 -14.40 7.57
C GLU A 310 13.15 -14.51 8.00
N ARG A 311 14.04 -14.92 7.09
CA ARG A 311 15.49 -14.97 7.36
C ARG A 311 16.10 -13.59 7.64
N ALA A 312 15.59 -12.54 7.03
CA ALA A 312 16.08 -11.18 7.25
C ALA A 312 15.73 -10.65 8.64
N VAL A 313 14.58 -11.06 9.19
CA VAL A 313 14.10 -10.66 10.51
C VAL A 313 14.59 -11.60 11.63
N ALA A 314 14.82 -12.87 11.33
CA ALA A 314 15.29 -13.89 12.28
C ALA A 314 16.77 -13.76 12.68
N LYS A 315 17.53 -12.83 12.11
CA LYS A 315 18.92 -12.54 12.54
C LYS A 315 18.93 -11.44 13.59
N PRO A 316 18.89 -11.75 14.90
CA PRO A 316 19.38 -10.79 15.88
C PRO A 316 20.89 -10.65 15.65
N ARG A 317 21.34 -9.42 15.40
CA ARG A 317 22.71 -9.01 15.67
C ARG A 317 22.70 -8.31 17.00
#